data_AF-A0A8J2R2D2-F1
#
_entry.id   AF-A0A8J2R2D2-F1
#
_cell.length_a   1.000
_cell.length_b   1.000
_cell.length_c   1.000
_cell.angle_alpha   90.00
_cell.angle_beta   90.00
_cell.angle_gamma   90.00
#
_symmetry.space_group_name_H-M   'P 1'
#
loop_
_entity.id
_entity.type
_entity.pdbx_description
1 polymer ?
#
loop_
_entity_poly.entity_id
_entity_poly.type
_entity_poly.pdbx_seq_one_letter_code
_entity_poly.pdbx_strand_id
1 'polypeptide(L)' 'MVQEAPSDNDFGHRESRRGDRAEGVYYVVLPDGRKQTVEYKADQDGFKPRISYEDVGAGSGCDSNRQADYNNDYNNGPY' A
#
# COMPACT_ATOMS: atom_id res chain seq x y z
N MET A 1 14.94 -33.29 -2.40
CA MET A 1 14.76 -31.99 -1.72
C MET A 1 14.00 -31.12 -2.69
N VAL A 2 12.76 -30.74 -2.37
CA VAL A 2 11.98 -29.82 -3.21
C VAL A 2 12.56 -28.42 -2.97
N GLN A 3 13.04 -27.76 -4.03
CA GLN A 3 13.44 -26.36 -3.99
C GLN A 3 12.24 -25.57 -4.46
N GLU A 4 11.45 -25.08 -3.51
CA GLU A 4 10.37 -24.13 -3.81
C GLU A 4 11.06 -22.85 -4.28
N ALA A 5 10.91 -22.51 -5.56
CA ALA A 5 11.38 -21.24 -6.08
C ALA A 5 10.75 -20.12 -5.24
N PRO A 6 11.51 -19.10 -4.80
CA PRO A 6 10.92 -17.95 -4.12
C PRO A 6 9.92 -17.33 -5.09
N SER A 7 8.64 -17.46 -4.77
CA SER A 7 7.58 -16.78 -5.51
C SER A 7 7.88 -15.29 -5.45
N ASP A 8 8.27 -14.70 -6.58
CA ASP A 8 8.64 -13.28 -6.78
C ASP A 8 7.44 -12.32 -6.61
N ASN A 9 6.48 -12.69 -5.76
CA ASN A 9 5.34 -11.87 -5.40
C ASN A 9 5.69 -11.15 -4.10
N ASP A 10 5.60 -9.82 -4.08
CA ASP A 10 5.72 -9.08 -2.82
C ASP A 10 4.41 -9.27 -2.04
N PHE A 11 4.49 -10.02 -0.94
CA PHE A 11 3.36 -10.29 -0.06
C PHE A 11 3.80 -10.27 1.41
N GLY A 12 2.84 -10.06 2.30
CA GLY A 12 3.08 -10.15 3.73
C GLY A 12 1.80 -10.29 4.53
N HIS A 13 1.94 -10.69 5.79
CA HIS A 13 0.81 -10.84 6.69
C HIS A 13 1.21 -10.57 8.14
N ARG A 14 0.23 -10.18 8.95
CA ARG A 14 0.34 -10.11 10.41
C ARG A 14 -1.00 -10.50 11.02
N GLU A 15 -0.95 -11.34 12.04
CA GLU A 15 -2.12 -11.74 12.82
C GLU A 15 -1.87 -11.56 14.31
N SER A 16 -2.92 -11.24 15.05
CA SER A 16 -3.00 -11.31 16.50
C SER A 16 -4.25 -12.09 16.91
N ARG A 17 -4.11 -12.97 17.90
CA ARG A 17 -5.20 -13.80 18.39
C ARG A 17 -5.39 -13.65 19.90
N ARG A 18 -6.64 -13.51 20.32
CA ARG A 18 -7.05 -13.43 21.74
C ARG A 18 -8.34 -14.21 21.95
N GLY A 19 -8.25 -15.35 22.64
CA GLY A 19 -9.39 -16.26 22.81
C GLY A 19 -9.95 -16.70 21.44
N ASP A 20 -11.26 -16.58 21.28
CA ASP A 20 -11.97 -16.92 20.04
C ASP A 20 -11.86 -15.85 18.94
N ARG A 21 -11.25 -14.70 19.22
CA ARG A 21 -11.07 -13.62 18.24
C ARG A 21 -9.68 -13.68 17.59
N ALA A 22 -9.65 -13.64 16.26
CA ALA A 22 -8.45 -13.39 15.47
C ALA A 22 -8.64 -12.11 14.66
N GLU A 23 -7.58 -11.32 14.54
CA GLU A 23 -7.56 -10.13 13.70
C GLU A 23 -6.21 -10.00 13.03
N GLY A 24 -6.21 -9.55 11.78
CA GLY A 24 -4.99 -9.49 11.02
C GLY A 24 -5.13 -8.71 9.74
N VAL A 25 -3.98 -8.59 9.08
CA VAL A 25 -3.86 -7.99 7.76
C VAL A 25 -3.03 -8.91 6.87
N TYR A 26 -3.46 -9.07 5.63
CA TYR A 26 -2.73 -9.72 4.56
C TYR A 26 -2.57 -8.73 3.40
N TYR A 27 -1.45 -8.73 2.71
CA TYR A 27 -1.29 -7.95 1.48
C TYR A 27 -0.53 -8.73 0.39
N VAL A 28 -0.81 -8.38 -0.86
CA VAL A 28 -0.10 -8.86 -2.05
C VAL A 28 0.00 -7.75 -3.09
N VAL A 29 1.18 -7.60 -3.69
CA VAL A 29 1.39 -6.78 -4.88
C VAL A 29 1.06 -7.60 -6.11
N LEU A 30 0.09 -7.12 -6.89
CA LEU A 30 -0.40 -7.75 -8.10
C LEU A 30 0.46 -7.33 -9.30
N PRO A 31 0.53 -8.15 -10.37
CA PRO A 31 1.26 -7.83 -11.59
C PRO A 31 0.80 -6.56 -12.31
N ASP A 32 -0.40 -6.06 -12.01
CA ASP A 32 -0.96 -4.82 -12.55
C ASP A 32 -0.46 -3.56 -11.84
N GLY A 33 0.43 -3.70 -10.85
CA GLY A 33 0.97 -2.58 -10.08
C GLY A 33 0.07 -2.08 -8.96
N ARG A 34 -0.95 -2.86 -8.56
CA ARG A 34 -1.76 -2.57 -7.36
C ARG A 34 -1.37 -3.48 -6.20
N LYS A 35 -1.40 -2.94 -4.99
CA LYS A 35 -1.34 -3.70 -3.74
C LYS A 35 -2.75 -3.92 -3.21
N GLN A 36 -3.15 -5.17 -3.17
CA GLN A 36 -4.37 -5.59 -2.49
C GLN A 36 -4.05 -5.76 -1.00
N THR A 37 -4.83 -5.14 -0.12
CA THR A 37 -4.75 -5.32 1.33
C THR A 37 -6.08 -5.87 1.85
N VAL A 38 -6.02 -6.91 2.68
CA VAL A 38 -7.16 -7.55 3.33
C VAL A 38 -6.99 -7.41 4.83
N GLU A 39 -7.76 -6.52 5.44
CA GLU A 39 -7.90 -6.45 6.90
C GLU A 39 -9.06 -7.35 7.31
N TYR A 40 -8.88 -8.17 8.34
CA TYR A 40 -9.93 -9.08 8.76
C TYR A 40 -10.08 -9.17 10.28
N LYS A 41 -11.30 -9.50 10.68
CA LYS A 41 -11.65 -9.92 12.04
C LYS A 41 -12.45 -11.22 11.94
N ALA A 42 -12.03 -12.24 12.66
CA ALA A 42 -12.75 -13.50 12.83
C ALA A 42 -13.10 -13.66 14.31
N ASP A 43 -14.35 -13.98 14.61
CA ASP A 43 -14.87 -14.25 15.95
C ASP A 43 -16.06 -15.21 15.85
N GLN A 44 -16.84 -15.35 16.93
CA GLN A 44 -18.01 -16.25 16.97
C GLN A 44 -19.11 -15.87 15.96
N ASP A 45 -19.22 -14.60 15.58
CA ASP A 45 -20.12 -14.12 14.53
C ASP A 45 -19.53 -14.32 13.12
N GLY A 46 -18.39 -15.00 13.00
CA GLY A 46 -17.76 -15.34 11.73
C GLY A 46 -16.73 -14.33 11.22
N PHE A 47 -16.30 -14.56 9.98
CA PHE A 47 -15.23 -13.83 9.30
C PHE A 47 -15.73 -12.52 8.66
N LYS A 48 -15.07 -11.41 8.96
CA LYS A 48 -15.45 -10.05 8.56
C LYS A 48 -14.26 -9.38 7.88
N PRO A 49 -14.10 -9.51 6.55
CA PRO A 49 -13.01 -8.89 5.81
C PRO A 49 -13.35 -7.47 5.35
N ARG A 50 -12.31 -6.65 5.21
CA ARG A 50 -12.29 -5.38 4.49
C ARG A 50 -11.15 -5.42 3.49
N ILE A 51 -11.47 -5.25 2.22
CA ILE A 51 -10.52 -5.36 1.11
C ILE A 51 -10.31 -3.97 0.51
N SER A 52 -9.06 -3.58 0.31
CA SER A 52 -8.67 -2.36 -0.38
C SER A 52 -7.62 -2.64 -1.45
N TYR A 53 -7.56 -1.76 -2.44
CA TYR A 53 -6.56 -1.77 -3.50
C TYR A 53 -5.91 -0.40 -3.55
N GLU A 54 -4.58 -0.37 -3.58
CA GLU A 54 -3.79 0.85 -3.69
C GLU A 54 -2.83 0.71 -4.87
N ASP A 55 -2.73 1.70 -5.74
CA ASP A 55 -1.67 1.73 -6.75
C ASP A 55 -0.30 1.84 -6.07
N VAL A 56 0.58 0.86 -6.29
CA VAL A 56 2.00 0.94 -5.88
C VAL A 56 2.86 1.66 -6.93
N GLY A 57 2.27 1.97 -8.09
CA GLY A 57 2.92 2.53 -9.28
C GLY A 57 2.52 3.97 -9.66
N ALA A 58 1.92 4.75 -8.76
CA ALA A 58 1.71 6.19 -8.98
C ALA A 58 1.98 6.98 -7.71
N GLY A 59 3.16 6.78 -7.12
CA GLY A 59 3.73 7.79 -6.24
C GLY A 59 3.85 9.09 -7.01
N SER A 60 2.97 10.04 -6.71
CA SER A 60 3.23 11.48 -6.56
C SER A 60 4.63 11.94 -6.99
N GLY A 61 4.89 11.80 -8.29
CA GLY A 61 5.93 12.47 -9.03
C GLY A 61 5.31 13.60 -9.83
N CYS A 62 4.34 14.32 -9.24
CA CYS A 62 4.21 15.71 -9.64
C CYS A 62 5.48 16.39 -9.15
N ASP A 63 6.36 16.70 -10.09
CA ASP A 63 7.64 17.35 -9.89
C ASP A 63 7.53 18.48 -8.85
N SER A 64 7.89 18.19 -7.59
CA SER A 64 8.02 19.21 -6.53
C SER A 64 9.15 20.21 -6.83
N ASN A 65 9.77 20.11 -8.02
CA ASN A 65 10.80 21.02 -8.52
C ASN A 65 10.32 21.92 -9.67
N ARG A 66 9.04 21.91 -10.06
CA ARG A 66 8.46 22.91 -11.00
C ARG A 66 7.71 24.06 -10.35
N GLN A 67 7.45 23.99 -9.03
CA GLN A 67 6.77 25.08 -8.32
C GLN A 67 7.71 26.22 -7.91
N ALA A 68 9.03 26.01 -7.95
CA ALA A 68 10.02 27.01 -7.58
C ALA A 68 10.38 27.99 -8.72
N ASP A 69 10.11 27.64 -9.98
CA ASP A 69 10.53 28.47 -11.13
C ASP A 69 9.49 29.56 -11.46
N TYR A 70 8.19 29.27 -11.33
CA TYR A 70 7.12 30.25 -11.59
C TYR A 70 7.01 31.37 -10.54
N ASN A 71 7.57 31.16 -9.34
CA ASN A 71 7.50 32.12 -8.23
C ASN A 71 8.71 33.07 -8.16
N ASN A 72 9.74 32.87 -8.99
CA ASN A 72 10.95 33.70 -8.96
C ASN A 72 10.87 34.92 -9.91
N ASP A 73 10.10 34.83 -11.00
CA ASP A 73 10.02 35.90 -12.00
C ASP A 73 9.18 37.11 -11.54
N TYR A 74 8.12 36.90 -10.73
CA TYR A 74 7.28 38.02 -10.26
C TYR A 74 7.90 38.83 -9.11
N ASN A 75 8.99 38.33 -8.50
CA ASN A 75 9.55 38.93 -7.27
C ASN A 75 10.93 39.57 -7.47
N ASN A 76 11.38 39.71 -8.73
CA ASN A 76 12.63 40.39 -9.03
C ASN A 76 12.42 41.43 -10.14
N GLY A 77 11.50 42.36 -9.89
CA GLY A 77 11.41 43.61 -10.64
C GLY A 77 12.35 44.64 -10.04
N PRO A 78 13.35 45.14 -10.78
CA PRO A 78 14.01 46.38 -10.47
C PRO A 78 13.37 47.46 -11.36
N TYR A 79 12.56 48.33 -10.74
CA TYR A 79 11.89 49.52 -11.31
C TYR A 79 10.53 49.29 -12.01
#